data_AF-A0A940VKN2-F1
#
_entry.id   AF-A0A940VKN2-F1
#
_cell.length_a   1.000
_cell.length_b   1.000
_cell.length_c   1.000
_cell.angle_alpha   90.00
_cell.angle_beta   90.00
_cell.angle_gamma   90.00
#
_symmetry.space_group_name_H-M   'P 1'
#
loop_
_entity.id
_entity.type
_entity.pdbx_description
1 polymer ?
#
loop_
_entity_poly.entity_id
_entity_poly.type
_entity_poly.pdbx_seq_one_letter_code
_entity_poly.pdbx_strand_id
1 'polypeptide(L)'
;MRKIAICLVAAAAIVGVPTMALAGAVSFPAEAPTAHNMKLVGWHSLDGRPAYHPHIQQQGSRWILYVAEHVTINSGTSQAPVYVGPRGNGTSILDVTNPTKPKLLAHLPGNAGVGGATESDATAATSPRSEARSMRVCERNSKFYMIRQMPQAGYEIYDVTVPENPVKKAYIFDVGQTNTHKINWECETDAKGRSVAYLPWRTGGDGWKGVYLKIYNLADPEHPVFIRNYGRPGLEPGSTLPTPSGVHHTGLDPQTPRKRVYVNYSCCSTGAFQILDRDELLDGNPTDMVAPSRGIWDAPTYLGVHTTYALPGLVNPELAVDKLTDEQKYRDYALVIGEAGGNGCNRQRQLTQMWDVTQDFKGWVVSGYQVPEA
;
A
#
# COMPACT_ATOMS: atom_id res chain seq x y z
N MET A 1 -28.76 60.47 -66.09
CA MET A 1 -28.73 58.99 -66.11
C MET A 1 -27.28 58.52 -66.23
N ARG A 2 -26.96 57.38 -65.61
CA ARG A 2 -25.63 56.76 -65.39
C ARG A 2 -24.90 57.25 -64.12
N LYS A 3 -25.11 56.49 -63.04
CA LYS A 3 -24.27 56.46 -61.85
C LYS A 3 -22.93 55.82 -62.23
N ILE A 4 -21.84 56.55 -61.98
CA ILE A 4 -20.47 56.04 -62.06
C ILE A 4 -20.12 55.60 -60.64
N ALA A 5 -19.89 54.31 -60.44
CA ALA A 5 -19.35 53.77 -59.20
C ALA A 5 -17.84 53.64 -59.35
N ILE A 6 -17.09 54.47 -58.63
CA ILE A 6 -15.63 54.42 -58.51
C ILE A 6 -15.29 53.53 -57.31
N CYS A 7 -14.47 52.52 -57.56
CA CYS A 7 -13.83 51.69 -56.56
C CYS A 7 -12.99 52.52 -55.58
N LEU A 8 -13.19 52.31 -54.28
CA LEU A 8 -12.24 52.68 -53.23
C LEU A 8 -11.89 51.40 -52.47
N VAL A 9 -10.71 50.86 -52.76
CA VAL A 9 -10.07 49.80 -51.99
C VAL A 9 -9.45 50.45 -50.77
N ALA A 10 -10.07 50.29 -49.60
CA ALA A 10 -9.50 50.70 -48.33
C ALA A 10 -8.66 49.55 -47.76
N ALA A 11 -7.33 49.71 -47.79
CA ALA A 11 -6.40 48.85 -47.09
C ALA A 11 -6.47 49.15 -45.57
N ALA A 12 -7.04 48.24 -44.80
CA ALA A 12 -7.02 48.29 -43.34
C ALA A 12 -5.80 47.50 -42.81
N ALA A 13 -4.81 48.23 -42.28
CA ALA A 13 -3.72 47.66 -41.52
C ALA A 13 -4.24 47.16 -40.15
N ILE A 14 -4.30 45.85 -39.96
CA ILE A 14 -4.59 45.22 -38.66
C ILE A 14 -3.25 44.98 -37.96
N VAL A 15 -2.94 45.84 -37.00
CA VAL A 15 -1.97 45.54 -35.93
C VAL A 15 -2.73 44.72 -34.88
N GLY A 16 -2.57 43.40 -34.92
CA GLY A 16 -3.20 42.45 -34.00
C GLY A 16 -2.13 41.68 -33.21
N VAL A 17 -2.16 41.87 -31.89
CA VAL A 17 -1.29 41.30 -30.84
C VAL A 17 -0.96 39.82 -31.07
N PRO A 18 0.30 39.36 -30.89
CA PRO A 18 0.60 37.94 -30.92
C PRO A 18 -0.17 37.25 -29.78
N THR A 19 -1.11 36.39 -30.15
CA THR A 19 -1.80 35.47 -29.24
C THR A 19 -0.76 34.56 -28.60
N MET A 20 -0.40 34.91 -27.37
CA MET A 20 0.34 34.04 -26.46
C MET A 20 -0.50 32.76 -26.31
N ALA A 21 -0.03 31.66 -26.88
CA ALA A 21 -0.65 30.35 -26.69
C ALA A 21 -0.59 30.01 -25.20
N LEU A 22 -1.70 30.22 -24.48
CA LEU A 22 -1.87 29.62 -23.17
C LEU A 22 -1.78 28.10 -23.38
N ALA A 23 -0.74 27.50 -22.81
CA ALA A 23 -0.69 26.06 -22.59
C ALA A 23 -2.02 25.65 -21.95
N GLY A 24 -2.80 24.84 -22.68
CA GLY A 24 -4.13 24.43 -22.29
C GLY A 24 -4.09 23.80 -20.90
N ALA A 25 -4.88 24.38 -20.01
CA ALA A 25 -5.18 23.80 -18.71
C ALA A 25 -5.66 22.36 -18.91
N VAL A 26 -5.10 21.44 -18.13
CA VAL A 26 -5.58 20.06 -18.06
C VAL A 26 -7.05 20.11 -17.64
N SER A 27 -7.94 19.74 -18.56
CA SER A 27 -9.38 19.71 -18.32
C SER A 27 -9.72 18.52 -17.41
N PHE A 28 -10.32 18.81 -16.26
CA PHE A 28 -10.95 17.82 -15.38
C PHE A 28 -12.03 17.02 -16.15
N PRO A 29 -12.32 15.76 -15.78
CA PRO A 29 -13.67 15.25 -16.02
C PRO A 29 -14.68 16.22 -15.40
N ALA A 30 -15.79 16.48 -16.09
CA ALA A 30 -16.71 17.58 -15.80
C ALA A 30 -17.46 17.49 -14.45
N GLU A 31 -17.26 16.43 -13.67
CA GLU A 31 -17.81 16.31 -12.32
C GLU A 31 -16.79 16.78 -11.29
N ALA A 32 -17.17 17.81 -10.53
CA ALA A 32 -16.45 18.20 -9.32
C ALA A 32 -16.33 16.97 -8.40
N PRO A 33 -15.19 16.80 -7.69
CA PRO A 33 -15.03 15.70 -6.75
C PRO A 33 -16.20 15.68 -5.76
N THR A 34 -16.86 14.53 -5.62
CA THR A 34 -17.90 14.35 -4.61
C THR A 34 -17.26 14.40 -3.23
N ALA A 35 -17.74 15.30 -2.38
CA ALA A 35 -17.25 15.46 -1.01
C ALA A 35 -18.45 15.68 -0.09
N HIS A 36 -18.47 14.97 1.05
CA HIS A 36 -19.46 15.15 2.10
C HIS A 36 -18.73 15.50 3.40
N ASN A 37 -19.05 16.64 4.01
CA ASN A 37 -18.35 17.19 5.18
C ASN A 37 -16.83 17.31 5.01
N MET A 38 -16.35 17.49 3.78
CA MET A 38 -14.95 17.62 3.43
C MET A 38 -14.76 18.75 2.40
N LYS A 39 -13.58 19.37 2.41
CA LYS A 39 -13.18 20.40 1.44
C LYS A 39 -11.81 20.05 0.87
N LEU A 40 -11.66 20.11 -0.45
CA LEU A 40 -10.35 19.97 -1.09
C LEU A 40 -9.44 21.14 -0.69
N VAL A 41 -8.28 20.82 -0.10
CA VAL A 41 -7.28 21.81 0.36
C VAL A 41 -6.21 22.07 -0.69
N GLY A 42 -5.76 21.01 -1.36
CA GLY A 42 -4.77 21.04 -2.43
C GLY A 42 -4.63 19.66 -3.06
N TRP A 43 -3.96 19.59 -4.21
CA TRP A 43 -3.79 18.34 -4.96
C TRP A 43 -2.54 18.41 -5.83
N HIS A 44 -2.10 17.25 -6.31
CA HIS A 44 -1.07 17.10 -7.34
C HIS A 44 -1.50 15.99 -8.28
N SER A 45 -1.28 16.15 -9.58
CA SER A 45 -1.71 15.18 -10.61
C SER A 45 -0.88 13.89 -10.61
N LEU A 46 0.28 13.91 -9.96
CA LEU A 46 1.32 12.87 -10.05
C LEU A 46 1.73 12.57 -11.51
N ASP A 47 1.62 13.57 -12.38
CA ASP A 47 1.81 13.41 -13.83
C ASP A 47 0.94 12.30 -14.46
N GLY A 48 -0.25 12.06 -13.89
CA GLY A 48 -1.19 11.04 -14.33
C GLY A 48 -0.94 9.64 -13.76
N ARG A 49 0.00 9.48 -12.83
CA ARG A 49 0.31 8.18 -12.21
C ARG A 49 -0.78 7.74 -11.23
N PRO A 50 -1.23 6.48 -11.28
CA PRO A 50 -2.30 5.98 -10.41
C PRO A 50 -1.80 5.82 -8.97
N ALA A 51 -2.18 6.76 -8.10
CA ALA A 51 -1.83 6.73 -6.69
C ALA A 51 -2.33 5.47 -5.99
N TYR A 52 -1.46 4.83 -5.22
CA TYR A 52 -1.77 3.66 -4.43
C TYR A 52 -0.95 3.66 -3.14
N HIS A 53 -1.54 3.16 -2.05
CA HIS A 53 -0.87 3.00 -0.75
C HIS A 53 0.02 4.19 -0.32
N PRO A 54 -0.57 5.38 -0.05
CA PRO A 54 0.18 6.55 0.38
C PRO A 54 0.75 6.38 1.79
N HIS A 55 1.95 6.91 2.03
CA HIS A 55 2.60 6.98 3.34
C HIS A 55 3.07 8.41 3.60
N ILE A 56 2.60 9.04 4.68
CA ILE A 56 3.05 10.37 5.09
C ILE A 56 4.09 10.24 6.21
N GLN A 57 5.19 10.98 6.09
CA GLN A 57 6.29 10.98 7.05
C GLN A 57 6.71 12.42 7.36
N GLN A 58 6.78 12.75 8.65
CA GLN A 58 7.46 13.96 9.08
C GLN A 58 8.97 13.74 9.03
N GLN A 59 9.69 14.60 8.32
CA GLN A 59 11.16 14.58 8.19
C GLN A 59 11.71 15.95 8.59
N GLY A 60 12.12 16.08 9.85
CA GLY A 60 12.44 17.38 10.45
C GLY A 60 11.24 18.32 10.43
N SER A 61 11.39 19.49 9.82
CA SER A 61 10.31 20.49 9.69
C SER A 61 9.39 20.26 8.49
N ARG A 62 9.63 19.23 7.67
CA ARG A 62 8.88 18.96 6.44
C ARG A 62 7.94 17.78 6.63
N TRP A 63 6.81 17.84 5.93
CA TRP A 63 5.93 16.69 5.74
C TRP A 63 6.12 16.17 4.33
N ILE A 64 6.55 14.91 4.22
CA ILE A 64 6.81 14.26 2.95
C ILE A 64 5.76 13.18 2.74
N LEU A 65 5.07 13.24 1.60
CA LEU A 65 4.14 12.23 1.15
C LEU A 65 4.84 11.33 0.14
N TYR A 66 4.90 10.05 0.45
CA TYR A 66 5.37 9.02 -0.44
C TYR A 66 4.18 8.24 -0.99
N VAL A 67 4.16 8.02 -2.30
CA VAL A 67 3.02 7.42 -3.00
C VAL A 67 3.53 6.26 -3.83
N ALA A 68 3.11 5.05 -3.48
CA ALA A 68 3.25 3.88 -4.34
C ALA A 68 2.30 4.03 -5.54
N GLU A 69 2.61 3.37 -6.65
CA GLU A 69 1.82 3.48 -7.88
C GLU A 69 1.54 2.09 -8.40
N HIS A 70 0.26 1.75 -8.51
CA HIS A 70 -0.21 0.44 -8.91
C HIS A 70 -0.95 0.54 -10.23
N VAL A 71 -0.60 -0.31 -11.20
CA VAL A 71 -1.26 -0.28 -12.50
C VAL A 71 -2.68 -0.79 -12.32
N THR A 72 -3.65 0.12 -12.35
CA THR A 72 -5.03 -0.26 -12.67
C THR A 72 -5.06 -0.55 -14.15
N ILE A 73 -4.71 -1.79 -14.53
CA ILE A 73 -4.96 -2.23 -15.90
C ILE A 73 -6.45 -2.03 -16.10
N ASN A 74 -6.80 -1.18 -17.06
CA ASN A 74 -8.13 -1.05 -17.65
C ASN A 74 -8.60 -2.43 -18.11
N SER A 75 -9.04 -3.29 -17.20
CA SER A 75 -9.43 -4.67 -17.49
C SER A 75 -10.81 -4.74 -18.14
N GLY A 76 -11.19 -3.71 -18.90
CA GLY A 76 -12.54 -3.57 -19.46
C GLY A 76 -12.77 -2.36 -20.35
N THR A 77 -11.91 -1.34 -20.34
CA THR A 77 -11.95 -0.27 -21.37
C THR A 77 -10.80 -0.50 -22.34
N SER A 78 -11.14 -0.75 -23.61
CA SER A 78 -10.22 -0.93 -24.73
C SER A 78 -9.38 0.31 -25.07
N GLN A 79 -9.26 1.27 -24.16
CA GLN A 79 -8.46 2.46 -24.36
C GLN A 79 -7.07 2.20 -23.79
N ALA A 80 -6.08 2.25 -24.70
CA ALA A 80 -4.67 2.34 -24.35
C ALA A 80 -4.48 3.37 -23.22
N PRO A 81 -3.58 3.13 -22.25
CA PRO A 81 -3.37 4.04 -21.13
C PRO A 81 -3.16 5.46 -21.67
N VAL A 82 -4.13 6.34 -21.41
CA VAL A 82 -4.08 7.73 -21.85
C VAL A 82 -3.13 8.42 -20.90
N TYR A 83 -1.87 8.45 -21.30
CA TYR A 83 -0.79 9.22 -20.71
C TYR A 83 -0.31 8.74 -19.33
N VAL A 84 0.65 7.81 -19.34
CA VAL A 84 1.73 7.83 -18.35
C VAL A 84 2.75 8.81 -18.93
N GLY A 85 3.27 9.78 -18.18
CA GLY A 85 4.30 10.71 -18.68
C GLY A 85 5.51 9.97 -19.28
N PRO A 86 6.59 10.66 -19.69
CA PRO A 86 7.75 10.04 -20.38
C PRO A 86 8.48 8.90 -19.62
N ARG A 87 8.04 8.52 -18.42
CA ARG A 87 8.56 7.41 -17.59
C ARG A 87 7.38 6.61 -16.99
N GLY A 88 7.50 5.29 -16.87
CA GLY A 88 6.49 4.37 -16.30
C GLY A 88 6.23 4.57 -14.80
N ASN A 89 5.27 3.86 -14.19
CA ASN A 89 4.93 4.04 -12.76
C ASN A 89 5.99 3.46 -11.81
N GLY A 90 5.84 3.73 -10.51
CA GLY A 90 6.74 3.32 -9.43
C GLY A 90 6.39 4.00 -8.11
N THR A 91 7.21 4.96 -7.70
CA THR A 91 7.08 5.65 -6.42
C THR A 91 7.30 7.15 -6.60
N SER A 92 6.28 7.95 -6.29
CA SER A 92 6.37 9.42 -6.24
C SER A 92 6.65 9.91 -4.81
N ILE A 93 7.49 10.93 -4.68
CA ILE A 93 7.84 11.57 -3.40
C ILE A 93 7.50 13.04 -3.51
N LEU A 94 6.66 13.54 -2.60
CA LEU A 94 6.14 14.91 -2.60
C LEU A 94 6.42 15.61 -1.29
N ASP A 95 6.77 16.90 -1.36
CA ASP A 95 6.67 17.80 -0.23
C ASP A 95 5.22 18.25 -0.08
N VAL A 96 4.63 17.96 1.07
CA VAL A 96 3.26 18.36 1.45
C VAL A 96 3.25 19.26 2.69
N THR A 97 4.39 19.85 3.05
CA THR A 97 4.51 20.80 4.17
C THR A 97 3.52 21.96 4.01
N ASN A 98 3.34 22.44 2.78
CA ASN A 98 2.21 23.28 2.43
C ASN A 98 1.14 22.43 1.73
N PRO A 99 0.06 22.02 2.41
CA PRO A 99 -0.95 21.13 1.83
C PRO A 99 -1.74 21.78 0.68
N THR A 100 -1.73 23.11 0.55
CA THR A 100 -2.38 23.82 -0.56
C THR A 100 -1.56 23.80 -1.85
N LYS A 101 -0.26 23.47 -1.76
CA LYS A 101 0.66 23.44 -2.90
C LYS A 101 1.63 22.25 -2.78
N PRO A 102 1.14 21.00 -2.88
CA PRO A 102 2.02 19.84 -2.90
C PRO A 102 3.03 19.93 -4.06
N LYS A 103 4.28 19.55 -3.82
CA LYS A 103 5.36 19.63 -4.81
C LYS A 103 6.03 18.28 -4.99
N LEU A 104 6.04 17.76 -6.22
CA LEU A 104 6.85 16.57 -6.56
C LEU A 104 8.34 16.88 -6.39
N LEU A 105 9.04 16.02 -5.64
CA LEU A 105 10.46 16.11 -5.35
C LEU A 105 11.27 15.11 -6.16
N ALA A 106 10.81 13.86 -6.20
CA ALA A 106 11.46 12.77 -6.90
C ALA A 106 10.45 11.72 -7.36
N HIS A 107 10.84 10.96 -8.37
CA HIS A 107 10.13 9.76 -8.81
C HIS A 107 11.15 8.64 -9.00
N LEU A 108 10.87 7.50 -8.37
CA LEU A 108 11.67 6.29 -8.51
C LEU A 108 10.89 5.30 -9.38
N PRO A 109 11.42 4.86 -10.53
CA PRO A 109 10.71 3.94 -11.40
C PRO A 109 10.48 2.59 -10.71
N GLY A 110 9.39 1.95 -11.09
CA GLY A 110 9.03 0.58 -10.71
C GLY A 110 9.62 -0.47 -11.66
N ASN A 111 9.02 -1.65 -11.67
CA ASN A 111 9.27 -2.69 -12.67
C ASN A 111 7.94 -3.26 -13.19
N ALA A 112 7.96 -3.84 -14.38
CA ALA A 112 6.76 -4.34 -15.06
C ALA A 112 6.34 -5.77 -14.64
N GLY A 113 7.01 -6.36 -13.64
CA GLY A 113 6.68 -7.68 -13.12
C GLY A 113 6.74 -8.82 -14.15
N VAL A 114 7.62 -8.74 -15.15
CA VAL A 114 7.88 -9.86 -16.06
C VAL A 114 8.81 -10.84 -15.33
N GLY A 115 8.29 -12.02 -15.01
CA GLY A 115 8.99 -13.04 -14.19
C GLY A 115 10.46 -13.21 -14.61
N GLY A 116 11.36 -12.92 -13.66
CA GLY A 116 12.81 -12.93 -13.89
C GLY A 116 13.49 -11.56 -13.90
N ALA A 117 12.74 -10.45 -13.85
CA ALA A 117 13.34 -9.13 -13.66
C ALA A 117 13.93 -9.02 -12.24
N THR A 118 15.25 -9.00 -12.14
CA THR A 118 15.98 -8.93 -10.87
C THR A 118 16.01 -7.52 -10.29
N GLU A 119 15.66 -6.46 -11.03
CA GLU A 119 15.60 -5.07 -10.54
C GLU A 119 14.62 -4.22 -11.38
N SER A 120 14.51 -2.92 -11.04
CA SER A 120 13.99 -1.90 -11.97
C SER A 120 14.94 -1.78 -13.19
N ASP A 121 14.84 -2.68 -14.16
CA ASP A 121 15.52 -2.54 -15.44
C ASP A 121 15.07 -1.22 -16.09
N ALA A 122 16.01 -0.43 -16.63
CA ALA A 122 15.71 0.83 -17.32
C ALA A 122 14.67 0.66 -18.44
N THR A 123 14.60 -0.52 -19.04
CA THR A 123 13.60 -0.89 -20.06
C THR A 123 12.22 -1.15 -19.45
N ALA A 124 12.17 -1.71 -18.24
CA ALA A 124 10.94 -1.90 -17.47
C ALA A 124 10.42 -0.59 -16.87
N ALA A 125 11.33 0.32 -16.48
CA ALA A 125 11.03 1.63 -15.92
C ALA A 125 10.25 2.57 -16.86
N THR A 126 10.34 2.37 -18.18
CA THR A 126 9.58 3.12 -19.18
C THR A 126 8.26 2.45 -19.56
N SER A 127 7.99 1.25 -19.04
CA SER A 127 6.76 0.51 -19.34
C SER A 127 5.55 1.16 -18.67
N PRO A 128 4.40 1.30 -19.36
CA PRO A 128 3.15 1.71 -18.72
C PRO A 128 2.63 0.67 -17.71
N ARG A 129 3.20 -0.54 -17.71
CA ARG A 129 2.92 -1.60 -16.73
C ARG A 129 3.88 -1.60 -15.54
N SER A 130 4.85 -0.69 -15.52
CA SER A 130 5.75 -0.53 -14.38
C SER A 130 4.95 -0.13 -13.14
N GLU A 131 5.33 -0.63 -11.97
CA GLU A 131 4.64 -0.35 -10.70
C GLU A 131 5.56 -0.58 -9.50
N ALA A 132 5.17 -0.01 -8.36
CA ALA A 132 5.63 -0.40 -7.02
C ALA A 132 4.42 -0.29 -6.10
N ARG A 133 3.91 -1.42 -5.59
CA ARG A 133 2.53 -1.50 -5.07
C ARG A 133 2.40 -1.20 -3.59
N SER A 134 3.52 -1.07 -2.89
CA SER A 134 3.51 -0.84 -1.45
C SER A 134 4.83 -0.25 -1.03
N MET A 135 4.79 0.54 0.04
CA MET A 135 5.97 1.08 0.65
C MET A 135 5.74 1.42 2.12
N ARG A 136 6.83 1.63 2.85
CA ARG A 136 6.81 2.19 4.19
C ARG A 136 8.09 2.94 4.46
N VAL A 137 7.98 4.08 5.16
CA VAL A 137 9.13 4.88 5.59
C VAL A 137 9.25 4.83 7.11
N CYS A 138 10.47 4.67 7.60
CA CYS A 138 10.80 4.72 9.02
C CYS A 138 12.02 5.61 9.26
N GLU A 139 11.99 6.38 10.34
CA GLU A 139 13.18 7.06 10.85
C GLU A 139 14.05 6.06 11.63
N ARG A 140 15.35 6.05 11.36
CA ARG A 140 16.36 5.19 11.99
C ARG A 140 17.66 5.97 12.14
N ASN A 141 18.16 6.11 13.37
CA ASN A 141 19.43 6.81 13.66
C ASN A 141 19.51 8.19 13.00
N SER A 142 18.45 8.99 13.12
CA SER A 142 18.32 10.34 12.52
C SER A 142 18.37 10.38 10.98
N LYS A 143 18.20 9.24 10.32
CA LYS A 143 18.00 9.11 8.87
C LYS A 143 16.61 8.56 8.58
N PHE A 144 16.15 8.72 7.36
CA PHE A 144 14.89 8.15 6.89
C PHE A 144 15.15 7.09 5.85
N TYR A 145 14.55 5.92 6.03
CA TYR A 145 14.66 4.81 5.10
C TYR A 145 13.29 4.40 4.61
N MET A 146 13.21 4.14 3.30
CA MET A 146 12.02 3.62 2.66
C MET A 146 12.28 2.20 2.19
N ILE A 147 11.41 1.27 2.57
CA ILE A 147 11.29 -0.03 1.90
C ILE A 147 10.11 0.04 0.93
N ARG A 148 10.31 -0.43 -0.30
CA ARG A 148 9.26 -0.50 -1.34
C ARG A 148 9.24 -1.85 -2.03
N GLN A 149 8.05 -2.28 -2.41
CA GLN A 149 7.80 -3.58 -3.02
C GLN A 149 7.89 -3.47 -4.54
N MET A 150 8.56 -4.44 -5.14
CA MET A 150 8.71 -4.59 -6.59
C MET A 150 8.04 -5.90 -7.03
N PRO A 151 6.98 -5.89 -7.86
CA PRO A 151 6.27 -7.09 -8.29
C PRO A 151 7.19 -8.16 -8.85
N GLN A 152 7.01 -9.39 -8.36
CA GLN A 152 7.73 -10.60 -8.79
C GLN A 152 9.26 -10.50 -8.72
N ALA A 153 9.80 -9.52 -8.01
CA ALA A 153 11.24 -9.26 -7.96
C ALA A 153 11.76 -9.28 -6.52
N GLY A 154 11.19 -8.43 -5.65
CA GLY A 154 11.67 -8.32 -4.27
C GLY A 154 11.26 -7.02 -3.60
N TYR A 155 12.10 -6.57 -2.66
CA TYR A 155 11.91 -5.35 -1.89
C TYR A 155 13.18 -4.51 -1.90
N GLU A 156 13.08 -3.27 -2.40
CA GLU A 156 14.20 -2.32 -2.41
C GLU A 156 14.15 -1.44 -1.18
N ILE A 157 15.33 -1.12 -0.64
CA ILE A 157 15.50 -0.23 0.50
C ILE A 157 16.32 0.98 0.05
N TYR A 158 15.80 2.17 0.32
CA TYR A 158 16.41 3.46 -0.01
C TYR A 158 16.66 4.28 1.25
N ASP A 159 17.80 4.97 1.32
CA ASP A 159 17.97 6.14 2.18
C ASP A 159 17.26 7.32 1.49
N VAL A 160 16.23 7.84 2.17
CA VAL A 160 15.37 8.94 1.72
C VAL A 160 15.48 10.15 2.65
N THR A 161 16.57 10.24 3.42
CA THR A 161 16.87 11.39 4.29
C THR A 161 16.86 12.69 3.50
N VAL A 162 17.37 12.66 2.25
CA VAL A 162 17.21 13.71 1.26
C VAL A 162 16.16 13.26 0.24
N PRO A 163 14.86 13.61 0.41
CA PRO A 163 13.78 13.07 -0.42
C PRO A 163 13.87 13.48 -1.89
N GLU A 164 14.62 14.54 -2.22
CA GLU A 164 14.94 14.95 -3.58
C GLU A 164 15.95 14.02 -4.28
N ASN A 165 16.75 13.27 -3.51
CA ASN A 165 17.78 12.38 -4.04
C ASN A 165 17.83 11.05 -3.27
N PRO A 166 16.83 10.16 -3.44
CA PRO A 166 16.82 8.84 -2.82
C PRO A 166 18.00 7.99 -3.28
N VAL A 167 18.66 7.30 -2.34
CA VAL A 167 19.81 6.43 -2.63
C VAL A 167 19.47 4.99 -2.29
N LYS A 168 19.54 4.07 -3.26
CA LYS A 168 19.32 2.64 -3.02
C LYS A 168 20.43 2.09 -2.12
N LYS A 169 20.06 1.38 -1.07
CA LYS A 169 20.98 0.87 -0.03
C LYS A 169 21.03 -0.65 0.02
N ALA A 170 19.88 -1.29 -0.13
CA ALA A 170 19.80 -2.74 -0.11
C ALA A 170 18.65 -3.22 -1.01
N TYR A 171 18.69 -4.52 -1.32
CA TYR A 171 17.67 -5.19 -2.09
C TYR A 171 17.47 -6.62 -1.58
N ILE A 172 16.26 -6.93 -1.15
CA ILE A 172 15.87 -8.24 -0.64
C ILE A 172 15.16 -8.98 -1.77
N PHE A 173 15.79 -10.03 -2.30
CA PHE A 173 15.28 -10.84 -3.40
C PHE A 173 15.75 -12.29 -3.28
N ASP A 174 15.04 -13.20 -3.96
CA ASP A 174 15.50 -14.56 -4.24
C ASP A 174 15.49 -14.78 -5.75
N VAL A 175 16.37 -15.65 -6.23
CA VAL A 175 16.30 -16.16 -7.61
C VAL A 175 15.02 -16.97 -7.76
N GLY A 176 14.25 -16.70 -8.82
CA GLY A 176 12.97 -17.37 -9.04
C GLY A 176 11.80 -16.77 -8.23
N GLN A 177 11.91 -15.53 -7.77
CA GLN A 177 10.78 -14.81 -7.17
C GLN A 177 9.60 -14.78 -8.13
N THR A 178 8.42 -15.16 -7.64
CA THR A 178 7.18 -15.21 -8.43
C THR A 178 6.07 -14.33 -7.88
N ASN A 179 6.14 -13.95 -6.60
CA ASN A 179 5.17 -13.04 -6.01
C ASN A 179 5.77 -12.24 -4.84
N THR A 180 5.49 -10.95 -4.84
CA THR A 180 5.65 -10.02 -3.71
C THR A 180 4.43 -9.09 -3.78
N HIS A 181 4.02 -8.49 -2.66
CA HIS A 181 2.81 -7.65 -2.69
C HIS A 181 2.81 -6.47 -1.72
N LYS A 182 2.64 -6.72 -0.43
CA LYS A 182 2.49 -5.69 0.61
C LYS A 182 3.74 -5.56 1.47
N ILE A 183 3.80 -4.55 2.32
CA ILE A 183 4.86 -4.39 3.30
C ILE A 183 4.28 -3.88 4.61
N ASN A 184 4.69 -4.48 5.71
CA ASN A 184 4.69 -3.80 7.01
C ASN A 184 6.08 -3.83 7.61
N TRP A 185 6.44 -2.74 8.27
CA TRP A 185 7.73 -2.58 8.93
C TRP A 185 7.55 -1.82 10.24
N GLU A 186 8.00 -2.42 11.34
CA GLU A 186 8.03 -1.80 12.65
C GLU A 186 9.18 -0.79 12.73
N CYS A 187 8.88 0.50 12.79
CA CYS A 187 9.93 1.54 12.82
C CYS A 187 10.72 1.55 14.13
N GLU A 188 10.11 1.17 15.25
CA GLU A 188 10.77 1.07 16.54
C GLU A 188 11.65 -0.18 16.64
N THR A 189 12.63 -0.14 17.53
CA THR A 189 13.36 -1.34 17.96
C THR A 189 12.70 -1.99 19.16
N ASP A 190 12.58 -3.32 19.14
CA ASP A 190 12.22 -4.09 20.32
C ASP A 190 13.39 -4.20 21.32
N ALA A 191 13.14 -4.85 22.46
CA ALA A 191 14.13 -5.02 23.53
C ALA A 191 15.38 -5.83 23.11
N LYS A 192 15.31 -6.58 22.00
CA LYS A 192 16.44 -7.31 21.40
C LYS A 192 17.13 -6.51 20.30
N GLY A 193 16.76 -5.23 20.12
CA GLY A 193 17.32 -4.34 19.12
C GLY A 193 16.81 -4.61 17.70
N ARG A 194 15.69 -5.33 17.52
CA ARG A 194 15.14 -5.66 16.20
C ARG A 194 14.10 -4.65 15.75
N SER A 195 14.11 -4.30 14.47
CA SER A 195 13.08 -3.50 13.80
C SER A 195 12.51 -4.34 12.65
N VAL A 196 11.33 -4.90 12.83
CA VAL A 196 10.92 -6.10 12.07
C VAL A 196 10.05 -5.75 10.87
N ALA A 197 10.41 -6.30 9.72
CA ALA A 197 9.63 -6.22 8.49
C ALA A 197 9.00 -7.57 8.14
N TYR A 198 7.73 -7.53 7.73
CA TYR A 198 6.91 -8.68 7.34
C TYR A 198 6.57 -8.57 5.86
N LEU A 199 7.13 -9.48 5.06
CA LEU A 199 7.12 -9.37 3.60
C LEU A 199 6.38 -10.58 3.02
N PRO A 200 5.17 -10.41 2.45
CA PRO A 200 4.54 -11.43 1.63
C PRO A 200 5.45 -11.85 0.48
N TRP A 201 5.61 -13.15 0.30
CA TRP A 201 6.70 -13.72 -0.48
C TRP A 201 6.28 -15.02 -1.15
N ARG A 202 6.74 -15.25 -2.38
CA ARG A 202 6.68 -16.55 -3.04
C ARG A 202 7.83 -16.70 -4.02
N THR A 203 8.58 -17.78 -3.87
CA THR A 203 9.67 -18.15 -4.78
C THR A 203 9.35 -19.52 -5.39
N GLY A 204 9.66 -19.70 -6.67
CA GLY A 204 9.57 -21.01 -7.29
C GLY A 204 10.66 -21.94 -6.77
N GLY A 205 10.29 -23.17 -6.40
CA GLY A 205 11.26 -24.23 -6.07
C GLY A 205 11.74 -24.26 -4.61
N ASP A 206 11.27 -23.37 -3.74
CA ASP A 206 11.61 -23.35 -2.30
C ASP A 206 10.75 -24.33 -1.45
N GLY A 207 9.83 -25.04 -2.09
CA GLY A 207 8.93 -26.01 -1.46
C GLY A 207 7.67 -25.42 -0.82
N TRP A 208 7.54 -24.08 -0.73
CA TRP A 208 6.35 -23.46 -0.17
C TRP A 208 5.17 -23.50 -1.16
N LYS A 209 3.98 -23.85 -0.67
CA LYS A 209 2.82 -24.12 -1.53
C LYS A 209 1.98 -22.88 -1.89
N GLY A 210 2.36 -21.68 -1.43
CA GLY A 210 1.62 -20.45 -1.64
C GLY A 210 2.43 -19.21 -1.24
N VAL A 211 1.77 -18.06 -1.12
CA VAL A 211 2.41 -16.85 -0.59
C VAL A 211 2.55 -17.01 0.93
N TYR A 212 3.76 -16.86 1.44
CA TYR A 212 4.12 -16.91 2.85
C TYR A 212 4.75 -15.59 3.30
N LEU A 213 5.09 -15.44 4.58
CA LEU A 213 5.85 -14.31 5.09
C LEU A 213 7.33 -14.63 5.14
N LYS A 214 8.15 -13.77 4.53
CA LYS A 214 9.58 -13.68 4.81
C LYS A 214 9.78 -12.54 5.80
N ILE A 215 10.38 -12.83 6.96
CA ILE A 215 10.52 -11.89 8.06
C ILE A 215 11.97 -11.46 8.19
N TYR A 216 12.22 -10.16 8.26
CA TYR A 216 13.56 -9.57 8.34
C TYR A 216 13.68 -8.60 9.52
N ASN A 217 14.86 -8.55 10.13
CA ASN A 217 15.29 -7.46 10.97
C ASN A 217 15.94 -6.37 10.09
N LEU A 218 15.36 -5.18 10.11
CA LEU A 218 15.83 -3.96 9.45
C LEU A 218 16.29 -2.91 10.46
N ALA A 219 16.81 -3.35 11.61
CA ALA A 219 17.40 -2.44 12.59
C ALA A 219 18.54 -1.60 11.98
N ASP A 220 19.31 -2.23 11.10
CA ASP A 220 20.18 -1.62 10.10
C ASP A 220 19.60 -1.87 8.70
N PRO A 221 18.90 -0.89 8.09
CA PRO A 221 18.29 -1.04 6.78
C PRO A 221 19.29 -1.26 5.63
N GLU A 222 20.58 -0.93 5.82
CA GLU A 222 21.62 -1.17 4.83
C GLU A 222 22.05 -2.64 4.80
N HIS A 223 21.84 -3.37 5.90
CA HIS A 223 22.19 -4.79 6.04
C HIS A 223 21.01 -5.61 6.60
N PRO A 224 19.95 -5.85 5.80
CA PRO A 224 18.80 -6.63 6.24
C PRO A 224 19.19 -8.03 6.71
N VAL A 225 18.72 -8.43 7.90
CA VAL A 225 19.00 -9.75 8.46
C VAL A 225 17.75 -10.61 8.43
N PHE A 226 17.80 -11.75 7.75
CA PHE A 226 16.69 -12.70 7.72
C PHE A 226 16.43 -13.29 9.12
N ILE A 227 15.16 -13.37 9.51
CA ILE A 227 14.73 -13.98 10.78
C ILE A 227 14.16 -15.38 10.51
N ARG A 228 13.03 -15.47 9.79
CA ARG A 228 12.36 -16.74 9.47
C ARG A 228 11.35 -16.58 8.34
N ASN A 229 10.90 -17.72 7.83
CA ASN A 229 9.66 -17.81 7.08
C ASN A 229 8.50 -18.15 8.02
N TYR A 230 7.28 -17.73 7.65
CA TYR A 230 6.06 -18.10 8.35
C TYR A 230 4.87 -18.21 7.38
N GLY A 231 4.01 -19.19 7.59
CA GLY A 231 2.71 -19.30 6.95
C GLY A 231 1.79 -20.18 7.78
N ARG A 232 0.51 -20.24 7.42
CA ARG A 232 -0.41 -21.20 8.04
C ARG A 232 0.06 -22.64 7.78
N PRO A 233 -0.21 -23.58 8.72
CA PRO A 233 -0.02 -25.00 8.48
C PRO A 233 -0.56 -25.43 7.12
N GLY A 234 0.24 -26.16 6.35
CA GLY A 234 -0.04 -26.55 4.96
C GLY A 234 0.71 -25.73 3.92
N LEU A 235 1.21 -24.53 4.25
CA LEU A 235 2.04 -23.74 3.33
C LEU A 235 3.51 -24.17 3.35
N GLU A 236 3.98 -24.69 4.48
CA GLU A 236 5.37 -25.02 4.72
C GLU A 236 5.89 -26.18 3.84
N PRO A 237 7.19 -26.20 3.50
CA PRO A 237 7.79 -27.27 2.71
C PRO A 237 7.59 -28.65 3.35
N GLY A 238 7.25 -29.64 2.52
CA GLY A 238 7.07 -31.02 2.97
C GLY A 238 5.73 -31.29 3.69
N SER A 239 4.89 -30.28 3.91
CA SER A 239 3.57 -30.47 4.51
C SER A 239 2.70 -31.43 3.68
N THR A 240 1.95 -32.30 4.34
CA THR A 240 0.93 -33.16 3.70
C THR A 240 -0.48 -32.60 3.84
N LEU A 241 -0.65 -31.49 4.57
CA LEU A 241 -1.93 -30.82 4.75
C LEU A 241 -2.40 -30.17 3.44
N PRO A 242 -3.72 -29.96 3.27
CA PRO A 242 -4.26 -29.14 2.19
C PRO A 242 -3.63 -27.74 2.20
N THR A 243 -3.33 -27.20 1.01
CA THR A 243 -2.76 -25.84 0.88
C THR A 243 -3.82 -24.79 1.25
N PRO A 244 -3.65 -24.03 2.33
CA PRO A 244 -4.56 -22.93 2.65
C PRO A 244 -4.30 -21.72 1.74
N SER A 245 -5.17 -20.70 1.83
CA SER A 245 -4.95 -19.42 1.17
C SER A 245 -3.63 -18.77 1.62
N GLY A 246 -2.91 -18.18 0.66
CA GLY A 246 -1.64 -17.50 0.91
C GLY A 246 -1.80 -16.13 1.59
N VAL A 247 -0.72 -15.67 2.21
CA VAL A 247 -0.62 -14.36 2.84
C VAL A 247 -0.79 -13.27 1.79
N HIS A 248 -1.62 -12.28 2.10
CA HIS A 248 -1.86 -11.12 1.25
C HIS A 248 -1.25 -9.85 1.84
N HIS A 249 -1.50 -9.58 3.13
CA HIS A 249 -1.07 -8.38 3.84
C HIS A 249 -0.90 -8.69 5.33
N THR A 250 -0.14 -7.84 6.01
CA THR A 250 -0.05 -7.82 7.46
C THR A 250 -0.61 -6.51 8.02
N GLY A 251 -1.08 -6.54 9.26
CA GLY A 251 -1.36 -5.36 10.08
C GLY A 251 -0.44 -5.40 11.29
N LEU A 252 -0.01 -4.24 11.78
CA LEU A 252 0.79 -4.15 13.00
C LEU A 252 -0.05 -3.56 14.12
N ASP A 253 0.15 -4.08 15.33
CA ASP A 253 -0.27 -3.41 16.54
C ASP A 253 0.42 -2.04 16.62
N PRO A 254 -0.32 -0.93 16.82
CA PRO A 254 0.28 0.37 17.02
C PRO A 254 0.82 0.56 18.45
N GLN A 255 0.56 -0.34 19.40
CA GLN A 255 1.15 -0.27 20.75
C GLN A 255 2.67 -0.55 20.74
N THR A 256 3.39 0.11 21.64
CA THR A 256 4.82 -0.10 21.90
C THR A 256 5.01 -0.60 23.34
N PRO A 257 5.65 -1.76 23.59
CA PRO A 257 6.13 -2.72 22.59
C PRO A 257 4.97 -3.42 21.87
N ARG A 258 5.21 -3.76 20.60
CA ARG A 258 4.24 -4.49 19.79
C ARG A 258 4.09 -5.90 20.32
N LYS A 259 2.85 -6.37 20.47
CA LYS A 259 2.55 -7.72 20.98
C LYS A 259 1.94 -8.62 19.91
N ARG A 260 1.26 -8.03 18.93
CA ARG A 260 0.49 -8.77 17.92
C ARG A 260 0.93 -8.43 16.51
N VAL A 261 0.90 -9.45 15.64
CA VAL A 261 0.96 -9.30 14.18
C VAL A 261 -0.36 -9.82 13.60
N TYR A 262 -1.05 -8.99 12.86
CA TYR A 262 -2.28 -9.37 12.18
C TYR A 262 -1.93 -9.86 10.77
N VAL A 263 -2.40 -11.05 10.37
CA VAL A 263 -2.11 -11.62 9.05
C VAL A 263 -3.42 -11.83 8.29
N ASN A 264 -3.44 -11.33 7.06
CA ASN A 264 -4.57 -11.36 6.16
C ASN A 264 -4.26 -12.32 5.02
N TYR A 265 -5.12 -13.31 4.83
CA TYR A 265 -4.97 -14.34 3.80
C TYR A 265 -6.02 -14.15 2.70
N SER A 266 -5.59 -14.09 1.44
CA SER A 266 -6.42 -13.82 0.24
C SER A 266 -7.25 -12.53 0.25
N CYS A 267 -7.09 -11.70 -0.77
CA CYS A 267 -7.83 -10.44 -0.90
C CYS A 267 -9.31 -10.57 -1.29
N CYS A 268 -9.68 -11.69 -1.91
CA CYS A 268 -10.76 -11.68 -2.90
C CYS A 268 -11.58 -12.99 -2.98
N SER A 269 -11.28 -13.97 -2.14
CA SER A 269 -11.93 -15.30 -2.12
C SER A 269 -11.93 -15.87 -0.70
N THR A 270 -11.87 -17.20 -0.52
CA THR A 270 -11.75 -17.93 0.77
C THR A 270 -10.56 -17.43 1.61
N GLY A 271 -10.73 -16.27 2.24
CA GLY A 271 -9.69 -15.62 3.02
C GLY A 271 -9.68 -16.08 4.46
N ALA A 272 -8.73 -15.55 5.22
CA ALA A 272 -8.71 -15.72 6.67
C ALA A 272 -8.05 -14.52 7.33
N PHE A 273 -8.51 -14.25 8.54
CA PHE A 273 -7.91 -13.29 9.45
C PHE A 273 -7.20 -14.05 10.57
N GLN A 274 -5.94 -13.73 10.85
CA GLN A 274 -5.18 -14.35 11.94
C GLN A 274 -4.51 -13.30 12.81
N ILE A 275 -4.46 -13.59 14.10
CA ILE A 275 -3.64 -12.86 15.07
C ILE A 275 -2.48 -13.78 15.48
N LEU A 276 -1.27 -13.26 15.39
CA LEU A 276 -0.06 -13.91 15.87
C LEU A 276 0.47 -13.19 17.11
N ASP A 277 0.98 -13.95 18.06
CA ASP A 277 1.90 -13.47 19.08
C ASP A 277 3.23 -13.14 18.45
N ARG A 278 3.66 -11.89 18.58
CA ARG A 278 4.87 -11.40 17.94
C ARG A 278 6.12 -12.06 18.50
N ASP A 279 6.21 -12.26 19.80
CA ASP A 279 7.43 -12.76 20.42
C ASP A 279 7.58 -14.26 20.14
N GLU A 280 6.50 -15.03 20.26
CA GLU A 280 6.49 -16.45 19.85
C GLU A 280 6.79 -16.61 18.35
N LEU A 281 6.30 -15.70 17.51
CA LEU A 281 6.60 -15.70 16.08
C LEU A 281 8.10 -15.48 15.84
N LEU A 282 8.73 -14.52 16.51
CA LEU A 282 10.11 -14.15 16.21
C LEU A 282 11.15 -15.01 16.94
N ASP A 283 10.80 -15.55 18.10
CA ASP A 283 11.74 -16.21 19.02
C ASP A 283 11.42 -17.70 19.27
N GLY A 284 10.22 -18.15 18.92
CA GLY A 284 9.81 -19.55 19.04
C GLY A 284 10.42 -20.47 17.98
N ASN A 285 10.02 -21.74 18.00
CA ASN A 285 10.50 -22.73 17.03
C ASN A 285 10.11 -22.34 15.59
N PRO A 286 11.06 -22.13 14.66
CA PRO A 286 10.75 -21.70 13.30
C PRO A 286 9.96 -22.73 12.48
N THR A 287 9.98 -24.01 12.85
CA THR A 287 9.22 -25.07 12.18
C THR A 287 7.81 -25.26 12.74
N ASP A 288 7.50 -24.64 13.89
CA ASP A 288 6.15 -24.66 14.45
C ASP A 288 5.35 -23.48 13.91
N MET A 289 4.39 -23.78 13.03
CA MET A 289 3.50 -22.79 12.42
C MET A 289 2.28 -22.47 13.30
N VAL A 290 2.00 -23.31 14.30
CA VAL A 290 0.82 -23.21 15.17
C VAL A 290 1.12 -22.41 16.42
N ALA A 291 2.29 -22.61 17.04
CA ALA A 291 2.69 -21.96 18.29
C ALA A 291 2.44 -20.44 18.35
N PRO A 292 2.83 -19.63 17.34
CA PRO A 292 2.59 -18.19 17.38
C PRO A 292 1.13 -17.80 17.15
N SER A 293 0.27 -18.71 16.71
CA SER A 293 -1.14 -18.40 16.41
C SER A 293 -1.94 -18.18 17.69
N ARG A 294 -2.57 -17.02 17.78
CA ARG A 294 -3.46 -16.63 18.89
C ARG A 294 -4.94 -16.68 18.51
N GLY A 295 -5.25 -16.67 17.23
CA GLY A 295 -6.60 -16.88 16.73
C GLY A 295 -6.60 -16.83 15.22
N ILE A 296 -7.44 -17.65 14.60
CA ILE A 296 -7.62 -17.65 13.16
C ILE A 296 -9.10 -17.85 12.81
N TRP A 297 -9.59 -17.03 11.90
CA TRP A 297 -10.98 -17.02 11.48
C TRP A 297 -11.01 -17.06 9.95
N ASP A 298 -11.44 -18.18 9.40
CA ASP A 298 -11.68 -18.33 7.96
C ASP A 298 -12.95 -17.56 7.58
N ALA A 299 -12.82 -16.74 6.53
CA ALA A 299 -13.94 -16.00 5.99
C ALA A 299 -14.79 -16.90 5.08
N PRO A 300 -16.09 -16.62 4.92
CA PRO A 300 -16.90 -17.23 3.88
C PRO A 300 -16.23 -17.08 2.50
N THR A 301 -16.50 -18.03 1.59
CA THR A 301 -15.83 -18.12 0.27
C THR A 301 -15.94 -16.87 -0.61
N TYR A 302 -16.88 -15.99 -0.28
CA TYR A 302 -17.24 -14.80 -0.99
C TYR A 302 -16.74 -13.49 -0.33
N LEU A 303 -16.06 -13.60 0.83
CA LEU A 303 -15.48 -12.47 1.56
C LEU A 303 -13.96 -12.63 1.61
N GLY A 304 -13.25 -11.69 0.98
CA GLY A 304 -11.81 -11.60 1.10
C GLY A 304 -11.37 -10.95 2.40
N VAL A 305 -10.15 -11.26 2.81
CA VAL A 305 -9.47 -10.65 3.96
C VAL A 305 -8.19 -10.00 3.43
N HIS A 306 -8.29 -8.73 3.03
CA HIS A 306 -7.23 -8.02 2.31
C HIS A 306 -6.32 -7.20 3.25
N THR A 307 -6.89 -6.42 4.18
CA THR A 307 -6.14 -5.56 5.12
C THR A 307 -6.75 -5.59 6.51
N THR A 308 -5.91 -5.52 7.53
CA THR A 308 -6.33 -5.23 8.91
C THR A 308 -5.76 -3.89 9.38
N TYR A 309 -6.59 -3.06 10.03
CA TYR A 309 -6.14 -1.93 10.84
C TYR A 309 -6.47 -2.18 12.30
N ALA A 310 -5.44 -2.19 13.17
CA ALA A 310 -5.61 -2.35 14.60
C ALA A 310 -5.97 -1.02 15.27
N LEU A 311 -6.93 -1.07 16.18
CA LEU A 311 -7.47 0.05 16.96
C LEU A 311 -7.48 -0.35 18.45
N PRO A 312 -6.31 -0.41 19.10
CA PRO A 312 -6.22 -0.87 20.47
C PRO A 312 -6.62 0.21 21.49
N GLY A 313 -7.01 -0.22 22.69
CA GLY A 313 -7.24 0.66 23.84
C GLY A 313 -8.42 1.62 23.69
N LEU A 314 -9.41 1.30 22.85
CA LEU A 314 -10.61 2.10 22.72
C LEU A 314 -11.50 1.92 23.96
N VAL A 315 -11.94 3.02 24.54
CA VAL A 315 -12.92 3.02 25.63
C VAL A 315 -14.29 3.21 25.01
N ASN A 316 -15.25 2.36 25.37
CA ASN A 316 -16.65 2.59 25.03
C ASN A 316 -17.25 3.53 26.10
N PRO A 317 -17.59 4.79 25.76
CA PRO A 317 -18.09 5.76 26.74
C PRO A 317 -19.42 5.32 27.38
N GLU A 318 -20.25 4.57 26.64
CA GLU A 318 -21.53 4.06 27.14
C GLU A 318 -21.36 3.03 28.26
N LEU A 319 -20.20 2.37 28.32
CA LEU A 319 -19.86 1.41 29.37
C LEU A 319 -19.23 2.09 30.60
N ALA A 320 -19.07 3.42 30.60
CA ALA A 320 -18.45 4.14 31.71
C ALA A 320 -19.34 4.18 32.97
N VAL A 321 -20.66 3.99 32.81
CA VAL A 321 -21.61 3.90 33.93
C VAL A 321 -21.66 2.50 34.57
N ASP A 322 -21.13 1.49 33.88
CA ASP A 322 -21.10 0.12 34.35
C ASP A 322 -19.96 -0.08 35.36
N LYS A 323 -20.18 -0.95 36.35
CA LYS A 323 -19.16 -1.32 37.36
C LYS A 323 -18.16 -2.33 36.76
N LEU A 324 -17.37 -1.87 35.81
CA LEU A 324 -16.40 -2.67 35.08
C LEU A 324 -15.00 -2.55 35.70
N THR A 325 -14.22 -3.64 35.63
CA THR A 325 -12.77 -3.58 35.84
C THR A 325 -12.12 -2.76 34.74
N ASP A 326 -10.89 -2.28 34.94
CA ASP A 326 -10.21 -1.51 33.90
C ASP A 326 -10.00 -2.35 32.62
N GLU A 327 -9.72 -3.64 32.75
CA GLU A 327 -9.67 -4.60 31.63
C GLU A 327 -11.00 -4.72 30.88
N GLN A 328 -12.12 -4.53 31.58
CA GLN A 328 -13.45 -4.54 30.99
C GLN A 328 -13.85 -3.20 30.37
N LYS A 329 -13.14 -2.10 30.65
CA LYS A 329 -13.41 -0.77 30.05
C LYS A 329 -12.73 -0.57 28.71
N TYR A 330 -11.54 -1.14 28.53
CA TYR A 330 -10.79 -1.05 27.29
C TYR A 330 -11.15 -2.18 26.33
N ARG A 331 -11.19 -1.85 25.04
CA ARG A 331 -11.36 -2.81 23.96
C ARG A 331 -10.30 -2.60 22.91
N ASP A 332 -9.74 -3.70 22.45
CA ASP A 332 -8.92 -3.69 21.25
C ASP A 332 -9.80 -4.11 20.08
N TYR A 333 -9.90 -3.26 19.08
CA TYR A 333 -10.63 -3.58 17.85
C TYR A 333 -9.68 -3.77 16.68
N ALA A 334 -10.13 -4.49 15.67
CA ALA A 334 -9.46 -4.63 14.38
C ALA A 334 -10.47 -4.41 13.25
N LEU A 335 -10.19 -3.47 12.35
CA LEU A 335 -10.94 -3.33 11.11
C LEU A 335 -10.37 -4.30 10.08
N VAL A 336 -11.12 -5.34 9.75
CA VAL A 336 -10.79 -6.35 8.75
C VAL A 336 -11.55 -6.04 7.46
N ILE A 337 -10.83 -5.85 6.37
CA ILE A 337 -11.36 -5.25 5.15
C ILE A 337 -11.04 -6.15 3.96
N GLY A 338 -12.05 -6.49 3.16
CA GLY A 338 -11.87 -7.17 1.87
C GLY A 338 -11.52 -6.20 0.74
N GLU A 339 -10.94 -6.70 -0.36
CA GLU A 339 -10.59 -5.87 -1.52
C GLU A 339 -11.70 -5.87 -2.57
N ALA A 340 -12.31 -4.71 -2.80
CA ALA A 340 -13.18 -4.54 -3.96
C ALA A 340 -12.30 -4.51 -5.22
N GLY A 341 -12.39 -5.56 -6.03
CA GLY A 341 -11.75 -5.63 -7.35
C GLY A 341 -12.74 -5.34 -8.48
N GLY A 342 -12.20 -5.01 -9.66
CA GLY A 342 -12.98 -4.83 -10.89
C GLY A 342 -13.62 -3.45 -11.04
N ASN A 343 -13.65 -2.95 -12.27
CA ASN A 343 -14.21 -1.63 -12.60
C ASN A 343 -15.74 -1.69 -12.77
N GLY A 344 -16.41 -0.57 -12.47
CA GLY A 344 -17.83 -0.38 -12.76
C GLY A 344 -18.77 -1.30 -11.98
N CYS A 345 -18.45 -1.62 -10.71
CA CYS A 345 -19.29 -2.43 -9.83
C CYS A 345 -19.58 -3.87 -10.34
N ASN A 346 -18.73 -4.40 -11.22
CA ASN A 346 -18.93 -5.71 -11.85
C ASN A 346 -18.43 -6.92 -11.02
N ARG A 347 -18.16 -6.73 -9.73
CA ARG A 347 -17.78 -7.81 -8.81
C ARG A 347 -18.53 -7.68 -7.50
N GLN A 348 -18.52 -8.78 -6.75
CA GLN A 348 -19.09 -8.81 -5.41
C GLN A 348 -18.48 -7.72 -4.52
N ARG A 349 -19.37 -6.89 -3.95
CA ARG A 349 -19.01 -5.90 -2.96
C ARG A 349 -18.38 -6.57 -1.73
N GLN A 350 -17.26 -6.03 -1.29
CA GLN A 350 -16.61 -6.44 -0.06
C GLN A 350 -17.16 -5.69 1.15
N LEU A 351 -16.91 -6.23 2.33
CA LEU A 351 -17.33 -5.67 3.61
C LEU A 351 -16.12 -5.15 4.39
N THR A 352 -16.35 -4.09 5.15
CA THR A 352 -15.51 -3.74 6.30
C THR A 352 -16.14 -4.40 7.53
N GLN A 353 -15.35 -5.13 8.30
CA GLN A 353 -15.78 -5.78 9.53
C GLN A 353 -14.99 -5.20 10.70
N MET A 354 -15.68 -4.83 11.77
CA MET A 354 -15.04 -4.49 13.04
C MET A 354 -15.05 -5.72 13.93
N TRP A 355 -13.86 -6.16 14.33
CA TRP A 355 -13.65 -7.28 15.22
C TRP A 355 -13.24 -6.78 16.59
N ASP A 356 -13.88 -7.27 17.65
CA ASP A 356 -13.33 -7.18 19.00
C ASP A 356 -12.25 -8.25 19.13
N VAL A 357 -11.02 -7.82 19.40
CA VAL A 357 -9.83 -8.66 19.54
C VAL A 357 -9.18 -8.45 20.91
N THR A 358 -9.93 -7.94 21.88
CA THR A 358 -9.46 -7.68 23.25
C THR A 358 -8.90 -8.94 23.90
N GLN A 359 -9.59 -10.07 23.68
CA GLN A 359 -9.11 -11.40 24.04
C GLN A 359 -8.66 -12.12 22.77
N ASP A 360 -7.35 -12.30 22.63
CA ASP A 360 -6.64 -12.96 21.52
C ASP A 360 -7.37 -14.16 20.89
N PHE A 361 -7.76 -15.14 21.72
CA PHE A 361 -8.38 -16.40 21.27
C PHE A 361 -9.90 -16.33 21.09
N LYS A 362 -10.52 -15.19 21.40
CA LYS A 362 -11.98 -15.03 21.43
C LYS A 362 -12.46 -13.84 20.59
N GLY A 363 -11.70 -13.55 19.54
CA GLY A 363 -12.08 -12.54 18.57
C GLY A 363 -13.44 -12.82 17.93
N TRP A 364 -14.25 -11.78 17.76
CA TRP A 364 -15.57 -11.88 17.12
C TRP A 364 -15.98 -10.57 16.44
N VAL A 365 -16.88 -10.65 15.45
CA VAL A 365 -17.37 -9.50 14.68
C VAL A 365 -18.43 -8.73 15.47
N VAL A 366 -18.14 -7.47 15.80
CA VAL A 366 -19.07 -6.59 16.54
C VAL A 366 -19.90 -5.71 15.64
N SER A 367 -19.41 -5.39 14.45
CA SER A 367 -20.15 -4.61 13.45
C SER A 367 -19.60 -4.82 12.05
N GLY A 368 -20.37 -4.42 11.04
CA GLY A 368 -19.96 -4.42 9.64
C GLY A 368 -20.44 -3.17 8.92
N TYR A 369 -19.71 -2.78 7.89
CA TYR A 369 -20.07 -1.69 7.01
C TYR A 369 -19.92 -2.11 5.54
N GLN A 370 -20.91 -1.73 4.74
CA GLN A 370 -20.91 -1.87 3.30
C GLN A 370 -21.33 -0.54 2.68
N VAL A 371 -20.68 -0.16 1.58
CA VAL A 371 -21.15 0.99 0.80
C VAL A 371 -22.53 0.65 0.21
N PRO A 372 -23.57 1.50 0.46
CA PRO A 372 -24.88 1.31 -0.14
C PRO A 372 -24.80 1.23 -1.67
N GLU A 373 -25.79 0.57 -2.28
CA GLU A 373 -25.97 0.69 -3.73
C GLU A 373 -26.31 2.15 -4.05
N ALA A 374 -25.66 2.70 -5.07
CA ALA A 374 -25.82 4.10 -5.49
C ALA A 374 -26.99 4.25 -6.47
#